data_AF-A0A3R9V2Q4-F1
#
_entry.id   AF-A0A3R9V2Q4-F1
#
_cell.length_a   1.000
_cell.length_b   1.000
_cell.length_c   1.000
_cell.angle_alpha   90.00
_cell.angle_beta   90.00
_cell.angle_gamma   90.00
#
_symmetry.space_group_name_H-M   'P 1'
#
loop_
_entity.id
_entity.type
_entity.pdbx_description
1 polymer ?
#
loop_
_entity_poly.entity_id
_entity_poly.type
_entity_poly.pdbx_seq_one_letter_code
_entity_poly.pdbx_strand_id
1 'polypeptide(L)'
;MIPPDRPAGTATPHDLTLLPTLLLRAPAPPPPLTGRISLGTPVVRPLTGAQAAEGDGDWGAFLESEADRYDYLLLSLVCSFRPSTDGAPFTDAGIGIRLEAPGLPADHQPIAWSLSPKRRAVPAAPSGSLTLTANLVLVDAGVEYSPGGGGQEKLFVVGMGERDSDPEWRFTATPDTPLVGDESLALIVRTPAGAPARAHVTVAATVRQRRLGLIPYRAELPPALRTVTLR
;
A
#
# COMPACT_ATOMS: atom_id res chain seq x y z
N MET A 1 1.20 23.56 24.46
CA MET A 1 0.15 22.76 23.80
C MET A 1 0.31 22.99 22.31
N ILE A 2 1.22 22.23 21.70
CA ILE A 2 1.63 22.38 20.30
C ILE A 2 0.76 21.39 19.51
N PRO A 3 0.06 21.81 18.44
CA PRO A 3 -0.75 20.89 17.66
C PRO A 3 0.14 19.85 16.96
N PRO A 4 -0.25 18.57 16.92
CA PRO A 4 0.50 17.56 16.19
C PRO A 4 0.52 17.91 14.70
N ASP A 5 1.71 17.79 14.13
CA ASP A 5 2.06 18.17 12.78
C ASP A 5 1.15 17.47 11.76
N ARG A 6 0.39 18.28 11.01
CA ARG A 6 -0.39 17.84 9.86
C ARG A 6 0.63 17.38 8.81
N PRO A 7 0.55 16.20 8.20
CA PRO A 7 1.40 15.92 7.05
C PRO A 7 1.08 16.93 5.94
N ALA A 8 1.95 17.93 5.81
CA ALA A 8 1.92 18.92 4.77
C ALA A 8 2.26 18.23 3.45
N GLY A 9 1.23 18.09 2.62
CA GLY A 9 1.32 17.48 1.31
C GLY A 9 0.00 16.81 0.96
N THR A 10 -1.02 17.58 0.59
CA THR A 10 -2.09 17.04 -0.27
C THR A 10 -1.45 16.68 -1.60
N ALA A 11 -0.89 15.47 -1.66
CA ALA A 11 -0.37 14.90 -2.89
C ALA A 11 -1.50 14.90 -3.92
N THR A 12 -1.26 15.43 -5.11
CA THR A 12 -2.24 15.40 -6.20
C THR A 12 -2.55 13.94 -6.50
N PRO A 13 -3.82 13.50 -6.37
CA PRO A 13 -4.21 12.15 -6.75
C PRO A 13 -4.13 12.02 -8.28
N HIS A 14 -3.56 10.93 -8.75
CA HIS A 14 -3.48 10.61 -10.17
C HIS A 14 -4.52 9.55 -10.49
N ASP A 15 -5.48 9.87 -11.34
CA ASP A 15 -6.44 8.90 -11.84
C ASP A 15 -5.73 7.86 -12.71
N LEU A 16 -6.01 6.59 -12.45
CA LEU A 16 -5.43 5.47 -13.17
C LEU A 16 -6.35 5.03 -14.30
N THR A 17 -5.73 4.67 -15.43
CA THR A 17 -6.41 3.93 -16.51
C THR A 17 -6.25 2.44 -16.24
N LEU A 18 -7.37 1.74 -16.09
CA LEU A 18 -7.42 0.30 -15.89
C LEU A 18 -7.67 -0.38 -17.24
N LEU A 19 -6.72 -1.19 -17.68
CA LEU A 19 -6.84 -1.98 -18.90
C LEU A 19 -7.26 -3.41 -18.55
N PRO A 20 -8.20 -4.01 -19.29
CA PRO A 20 -8.59 -5.39 -19.03
C PRO A 20 -7.45 -6.35 -19.34
N THR A 21 -7.23 -7.29 -18.45
CA THR A 21 -6.35 -8.43 -18.73
C THR A 21 -7.16 -9.44 -19.54
N LEU A 22 -6.70 -9.74 -20.75
CA LEU A 22 -7.41 -10.63 -21.68
C LEU A 22 -7.67 -12.00 -21.05
N LEU A 23 -8.94 -12.39 -20.97
CA LEU A 23 -9.34 -13.76 -20.67
C LEU A 23 -9.32 -14.57 -21.98
N LEU A 24 -8.76 -15.79 -21.91
CA LEU A 24 -8.80 -16.73 -23.03
C LEU A 24 -10.28 -16.95 -23.43
N ARG A 25 -10.62 -16.68 -24.71
CA ARG A 25 -11.96 -16.80 -25.34
C ARG A 25 -12.98 -15.66 -25.14
N ALA A 26 -12.57 -14.45 -24.75
CA ALA A 26 -13.49 -13.30 -24.83
C ALA A 26 -13.67 -12.83 -26.31
N PRO A 27 -14.90 -12.64 -26.81
CA PRO A 27 -15.15 -12.24 -28.21
C PRO A 27 -14.65 -10.82 -28.53
N ALA A 28 -14.60 -9.94 -27.53
CA ALA A 28 -13.93 -8.64 -27.59
C ALA A 28 -13.52 -8.21 -26.16
N PRO A 29 -12.37 -7.54 -25.97
CA PRO A 29 -12.01 -6.99 -24.68
C PRO A 29 -12.99 -5.88 -24.29
N PRO A 30 -13.38 -5.79 -23.01
CA PRO A 30 -14.18 -4.66 -22.53
C PRO A 30 -13.38 -3.34 -22.64
N PRO A 31 -14.04 -2.19 -22.58
CA PRO A 31 -13.33 -0.92 -22.63
C PRO A 31 -12.45 -0.70 -21.38
N PRO A 32 -11.37 0.10 -21.49
CA PRO A 32 -10.64 0.61 -20.34
C PRO A 32 -11.55 1.35 -19.35
N LEU A 33 -11.22 1.30 -18.06
CA LEU A 33 -11.90 2.06 -17.03
C LEU A 33 -11.00 3.21 -16.55
N THR A 34 -11.55 4.41 -16.44
CA THR A 34 -10.83 5.62 -16.01
C THR A 34 -11.55 6.27 -14.82
N GLY A 35 -10.81 6.97 -13.96
CA GLY A 35 -11.37 7.68 -12.80
C GLY A 35 -11.99 6.76 -11.73
N ARG A 36 -11.73 5.44 -11.81
CA ARG A 36 -12.26 4.44 -10.86
C ARG A 36 -11.32 4.16 -9.70
N ILE A 37 -10.01 4.28 -9.95
CA ILE A 37 -8.96 4.20 -8.95
C ILE A 37 -8.06 5.41 -9.16
N SER A 38 -7.69 6.08 -8.07
CA SER A 38 -6.63 7.08 -8.09
C SER A 38 -5.54 6.72 -7.10
N LEU A 39 -4.30 7.06 -7.42
CA LEU A 39 -3.16 6.89 -6.52
C LEU A 39 -2.55 8.26 -6.19
N GLY A 40 -2.41 8.56 -4.90
CA GLY A 40 -1.62 9.70 -4.44
C GLY A 40 -0.15 9.54 -4.81
N THR A 41 0.57 10.66 -4.89
CA THR A 41 2.03 10.61 -5.09
C THR A 41 2.69 9.91 -3.90
N PRO A 42 3.49 8.85 -4.12
CA PRO A 42 4.18 8.15 -3.05
C PRO A 42 5.12 9.10 -2.30
N VAL A 43 5.14 9.00 -0.98
CA VAL A 43 6.00 9.81 -0.11
C VAL A 43 7.04 8.89 0.50
N VAL A 44 8.31 9.22 0.27
CA VAL A 44 9.46 8.54 0.86
C VAL A 44 10.10 9.46 1.88
N ARG A 45 10.36 8.95 3.08
CA ARG A 45 11.08 9.68 4.13
C ARG A 45 12.12 8.76 4.77
N PRO A 46 13.39 9.19 4.92
CA PRO A 46 14.33 8.44 5.74
C PRO A 46 13.87 8.46 7.18
N LEU A 47 13.97 7.32 7.87
CA LEU A 47 13.79 7.23 9.31
C LEU A 47 15.13 7.61 9.95
N THR A 48 15.13 8.68 10.74
CA THR A 48 16.33 9.24 11.37
C THR A 48 16.19 9.28 12.88
N GLY A 49 17.31 9.24 13.62
CA GLY A 49 17.28 9.38 15.09
C GLY A 49 16.58 10.66 15.58
N ALA A 50 16.60 11.74 14.79
CA ALA A 50 15.87 12.97 15.13
C ALA A 50 14.35 12.77 15.14
N GLN A 51 13.81 12.05 14.17
CA GLN A 51 12.39 11.67 14.15
C GLN A 51 12.07 10.63 15.23
N ALA A 52 13.07 9.86 15.69
CA ALA A 52 12.91 8.94 16.83
C ALA A 52 12.64 9.69 18.12
N ALA A 53 13.33 10.80 18.32
CA ALA A 53 13.15 11.66 19.48
C ALA A 53 11.78 12.36 19.52
N GLU A 54 11.06 12.42 18.39
CA GLU A 54 9.72 13.03 18.29
C GLU A 54 8.57 12.05 18.56
N GLY A 55 8.84 10.74 18.54
CA GLY A 55 7.83 9.68 18.76
C GLY A 55 7.87 9.06 20.15
N ASP A 56 6.85 8.27 20.48
CA ASP A 56 6.72 7.57 21.78
C ASP A 56 7.63 6.33 21.92
N GLY A 57 8.54 6.08 20.96
CA GLY A 57 9.35 4.86 20.89
C GLY A 57 10.85 5.12 20.82
N ASP A 58 11.62 4.35 21.57
CA ASP A 58 13.10 4.38 21.57
C ASP A 58 13.70 3.57 20.41
N TRP A 59 13.39 3.96 19.17
CA TRP A 59 13.96 3.32 17.97
C TRP A 59 15.24 4.01 17.46
N GLY A 60 15.65 5.11 18.09
CA GLY A 60 16.88 5.82 17.75
C GLY A 60 18.13 4.95 17.92
N ALA A 61 18.25 4.31 19.10
CA ALA A 61 19.34 3.38 19.38
C ALA A 61 19.36 2.18 18.41
N PHE A 62 18.20 1.69 17.99
CA PHE A 62 18.09 0.62 16.99
C PHE A 62 18.67 1.07 15.65
N LEU A 63 18.25 2.24 15.15
CA LEU A 63 18.76 2.77 13.88
C LEU A 63 20.26 3.01 13.92
N GLU A 64 20.77 3.58 15.01
CA GLU A 64 22.21 3.80 15.19
C GLU A 64 22.99 2.48 15.13
N SER A 65 22.48 1.41 15.76
CA SER A 65 23.13 0.09 15.77
C SER A 65 23.16 -0.62 14.40
N GLU A 66 22.27 -0.22 13.48
CA GLU A 66 22.13 -0.82 12.16
C GLU A 66 22.66 0.08 11.03
N ALA A 67 22.99 1.35 11.31
CA ALA A 67 23.28 2.38 10.31
C ALA A 67 24.44 2.03 9.35
N ASP A 68 25.43 1.27 9.81
CA ASP A 68 26.55 0.82 8.96
C ASP A 68 26.13 -0.22 7.90
N ARG A 69 24.99 -0.88 8.11
CA ARG A 69 24.54 -2.02 7.29
C ARG A 69 23.27 -1.69 6.52
N TYR A 70 22.36 -0.93 7.13
CA TYR A 70 21.05 -0.67 6.57
C TYR A 70 20.58 0.76 6.79
N ASP A 71 19.94 1.30 5.74
CA ASP A 71 19.06 2.45 5.85
C ASP A 71 17.61 1.98 6.03
N TYR A 72 16.82 2.71 6.81
CA TYR A 72 15.39 2.48 6.98
C TYR A 72 14.61 3.67 6.44
N LEU A 73 13.64 3.39 5.57
CA LEU A 73 12.84 4.40 4.87
C LEU A 73 11.36 4.12 5.09
N LEU A 74 10.58 5.14 5.42
CA LEU A 74 9.12 5.09 5.37
C LEU A 74 8.66 5.41 3.94
N LEU A 75 7.99 4.45 3.30
CA LEU A 75 7.25 4.65 2.06
C LEU A 75 5.76 4.62 2.37
N SER A 76 5.05 5.72 2.09
CA SER A 76 3.59 5.79 2.20
C SER A 76 2.92 6.11 0.87
N LEU A 77 1.73 5.56 0.66
CA LEU A 77 0.88 5.79 -0.49
C LEU A 77 -0.60 5.83 -0.07
N VAL A 78 -1.40 6.57 -0.81
CA VAL A 78 -2.86 6.60 -0.63
C VAL A 78 -3.49 6.12 -1.93
N CYS A 79 -4.33 5.09 -1.84
CA CYS A 79 -5.16 4.63 -2.95
C CYS A 79 -6.60 5.06 -2.69
N SER A 80 -7.30 5.50 -3.72
CA SER A 80 -8.72 5.80 -3.61
C SER A 80 -9.53 4.97 -4.59
N PHE A 81 -10.60 4.36 -4.11
CA PHE A 81 -11.61 3.69 -4.92
C PHE A 81 -12.83 4.59 -5.09
N ARG A 82 -13.23 4.81 -6.35
CA ARG A 82 -14.40 5.63 -6.67
C ARG A 82 -15.62 4.75 -7.03
N PRO A 83 -16.83 5.17 -6.64
CA PRO A 83 -18.06 4.47 -7.01
C PRO A 83 -18.18 4.26 -8.53
N SER A 84 -18.82 3.17 -8.92
CA SER A 84 -19.12 2.93 -10.33
C SER A 84 -20.28 3.82 -10.79
N THR A 85 -20.11 4.53 -11.90
CA THR A 85 -21.20 5.30 -12.54
C THR A 85 -22.20 4.41 -13.28
N ASP A 86 -21.74 3.25 -13.77
CA ASP A 86 -22.54 2.26 -14.51
C ASP A 86 -23.05 1.09 -13.63
N GLY A 87 -22.78 1.15 -12.32
CA GLY A 87 -23.16 0.12 -11.36
C GLY A 87 -22.35 -1.19 -11.41
N ALA A 88 -21.19 -1.23 -12.09
CA ALA A 88 -20.26 -2.37 -12.06
C ALA A 88 -19.22 -2.25 -10.92
N PRO A 89 -19.45 -2.86 -9.73
CA PRO A 89 -18.56 -2.69 -8.58
C PRO A 89 -17.24 -3.45 -8.77
N PHE A 90 -16.21 -2.98 -8.06
CA PHE A 90 -15.02 -3.80 -7.81
C PHE A 90 -15.39 -4.93 -6.84
N THR A 91 -14.90 -6.14 -7.11
CA THR A 91 -14.93 -7.26 -6.16
C THR A 91 -13.65 -7.32 -5.36
N ASP A 92 -12.52 -7.04 -6.01
CA ASP A 92 -11.20 -7.12 -5.43
C ASP A 92 -10.28 -6.07 -6.05
N ALA A 93 -9.28 -5.65 -5.29
CA ALA A 93 -8.18 -4.83 -5.77
C ALA A 93 -6.86 -5.27 -5.14
N GLY A 94 -5.75 -4.96 -5.79
CA GLY A 94 -4.42 -5.30 -5.31
C GLY A 94 -3.45 -4.18 -5.60
N ILE A 95 -2.61 -3.88 -4.62
CA ILE A 95 -1.45 -3.00 -4.75
C ILE A 95 -0.22 -3.82 -4.39
N GLY A 96 0.60 -4.11 -5.40
CA GLY A 96 1.87 -4.79 -5.21
C GLY A 96 3.01 -3.82 -5.35
N ILE A 97 4.01 -3.94 -4.49
CA ILE A 97 5.26 -3.20 -4.56
C ILE A 97 6.38 -4.22 -4.73
N ARG A 98 7.24 -4.01 -5.72
CA ARG A 98 8.52 -4.71 -5.81
C ARG A 98 9.64 -3.77 -5.39
N LEU A 99 10.39 -4.18 -4.40
CA LEU A 99 11.56 -3.48 -3.88
C LEU A 99 12.80 -4.03 -4.58
N GLU A 100 13.65 -3.12 -5.05
CA GLU A 100 14.83 -3.48 -5.81
C GLU A 100 16.00 -2.54 -5.50
N ALA A 101 17.18 -3.11 -5.29
CA ALA A 101 18.48 -2.46 -5.35
C ALA A 101 19.22 -2.98 -6.58
N PRO A 102 19.23 -2.22 -7.70
CA PRO A 102 19.80 -2.68 -8.95
C PRO A 102 21.28 -3.06 -8.81
N GLY A 103 21.65 -4.22 -9.32
CA GLY A 103 23.03 -4.72 -9.30
C GLY A 103 23.43 -5.45 -8.01
N LEU A 104 22.54 -5.54 -7.00
CA LEU A 104 22.75 -6.37 -5.83
C LEU A 104 22.15 -7.78 -6.01
N PRO A 105 22.71 -8.81 -5.35
CA PRO A 105 22.14 -10.16 -5.35
C PRO A 105 20.80 -10.20 -4.59
N ALA A 106 20.05 -11.30 -4.78
CA ALA A 106 18.69 -11.45 -4.25
C ALA A 106 18.59 -11.35 -2.71
N ASP A 107 19.61 -11.82 -2.00
CA ASP A 107 19.70 -11.79 -0.54
C ASP A 107 20.07 -10.40 0.03
N HIS A 108 20.45 -9.46 -0.84
CA HIS A 108 20.75 -8.07 -0.50
C HIS A 108 19.71 -7.09 -1.06
N GLN A 109 18.58 -7.60 -1.56
CA GLN A 109 17.49 -6.74 -2.02
C GLN A 109 16.82 -6.03 -0.83
N PRO A 110 16.27 -4.82 -1.03
CA PRO A 110 15.52 -4.14 0.00
C PRO A 110 14.27 -4.94 0.35
N ILE A 111 13.89 -4.95 1.63
CA ILE A 111 12.72 -5.69 2.11
C ILE A 111 11.72 -4.77 2.80
N ALA A 112 10.46 -5.18 2.81
CA ALA A 112 9.43 -4.59 3.66
C ALA A 112 9.64 -5.05 5.10
N TRP A 113 10.42 -4.32 5.88
CA TRP A 113 10.66 -4.61 7.30
C TRP A 113 9.36 -4.68 8.11
N SER A 114 8.45 -3.75 7.82
CA SER A 114 7.10 -3.71 8.38
C SER A 114 6.15 -3.08 7.37
N LEU A 115 4.87 -3.43 7.44
CA LEU A 115 3.82 -2.88 6.59
C LEU A 115 2.52 -2.65 7.37
N SER A 116 1.75 -1.66 6.94
CA SER A 116 0.47 -1.29 7.51
C SER A 116 -0.50 -0.85 6.40
N PRO A 117 -1.79 -1.24 6.46
CA PRO A 117 -2.37 -2.17 7.43
C PRO A 117 -1.93 -3.61 7.16
N LYS A 118 -1.80 -4.43 8.23
CA LYS A 118 -1.57 -5.88 8.08
C LYS A 118 -2.86 -6.63 7.75
N ARG A 119 -3.95 -6.27 8.43
CA ARG A 119 -5.27 -6.85 8.22
C ARG A 119 -6.32 -5.90 8.78
N ARG A 120 -7.46 -5.78 8.10
CA ARG A 120 -8.62 -5.06 8.62
C ARG A 120 -9.91 -5.62 8.03
N ALA A 121 -10.96 -5.74 8.86
CA ALA A 121 -12.26 -6.25 8.43
C ALA A 121 -13.16 -5.16 7.83
N VAL A 122 -12.89 -3.90 8.14
CA VAL A 122 -13.65 -2.72 7.70
C VAL A 122 -12.72 -1.64 7.12
N PRO A 123 -13.23 -0.65 6.37
CA PRO A 123 -12.41 0.47 5.88
C PRO A 123 -11.92 1.33 7.04
N ALA A 124 -10.84 2.07 6.81
CA ALA A 124 -10.34 3.01 7.81
C ALA A 124 -11.36 4.15 8.03
N ALA A 125 -11.57 4.54 9.29
CA ALA A 125 -12.08 5.88 9.55
C ALA A 125 -11.01 6.90 9.11
N PRO A 126 -11.38 8.10 8.61
CA PRO A 126 -10.47 9.09 8.05
C PRO A 126 -9.52 9.79 9.06
N SER A 127 -9.05 9.10 10.10
CA SER A 127 -8.16 9.64 11.14
C SER A 127 -7.19 8.59 11.70
N GLY A 128 -6.64 7.73 10.84
CA GLY A 128 -5.63 6.75 11.25
C GLY A 128 -4.29 7.41 11.52
N SER A 129 -3.92 7.60 12.79
CA SER A 129 -2.52 7.86 13.15
C SER A 129 -1.73 6.56 13.04
N LEU A 130 -0.66 6.57 12.25
CA LEU A 130 0.30 5.48 12.18
C LEU A 130 1.33 5.69 13.30
N THR A 131 1.44 4.74 14.22
CA THR A 131 2.45 4.77 15.28
C THR A 131 3.58 3.80 14.97
N LEU A 132 4.79 4.16 15.38
CA LEU A 132 6.01 3.38 15.17
C LEU A 132 6.52 2.88 16.53
N THR A 133 6.80 1.58 16.62
CA THR A 133 7.39 0.97 17.83
C THR A 133 8.92 0.97 17.80
N ALA A 134 9.55 0.68 18.95
CA ALA A 134 11.01 0.61 19.09
C ALA A 134 11.70 -0.38 18.12
N ASN A 135 10.99 -1.43 17.66
CA ASN A 135 11.50 -2.43 16.70
C ASN A 135 11.16 -2.10 15.23
N LEU A 136 10.81 -0.84 14.96
CA LEU A 136 10.33 -0.36 13.68
C LEU A 136 9.12 -1.17 13.17
N VAL A 137 8.19 -1.52 14.05
CA VAL A 137 6.91 -2.11 13.64
C VAL A 137 5.88 -0.99 13.58
N LEU A 138 5.19 -0.92 12.44
CA LEU A 138 4.05 -0.03 12.23
C LEU A 138 2.81 -0.58 12.95
N VAL A 139 2.15 0.29 13.71
CA VAL A 139 0.87 0.01 14.38
C VAL A 139 -0.13 1.07 13.89
N ASP A 140 -1.32 0.62 13.51
CA ASP A 140 -2.43 1.50 13.10
C ASP A 140 -3.41 1.61 14.27
N ALA A 141 -3.86 2.82 14.59
CA ALA A 141 -4.87 3.06 15.62
C ALA A 141 -6.30 2.65 15.18
N GLY A 142 -6.47 2.20 13.93
CA GLY A 142 -7.72 1.66 13.41
C GLY A 142 -8.16 0.37 14.11
N VAL A 143 -9.47 0.09 14.08
CA VAL A 143 -10.09 -1.09 14.71
C VAL A 143 -9.37 -2.37 14.26
N GLU A 144 -8.57 -2.91 15.16
CA GLU A 144 -7.83 -4.14 14.96
C GLU A 144 -8.76 -5.34 15.15
N TYR A 145 -8.48 -6.40 14.39
CA TYR A 145 -9.24 -7.65 14.41
C TYR A 145 -9.30 -8.24 15.83
N SER A 146 -10.52 -8.43 16.35
CA SER A 146 -10.76 -9.19 17.58
C SER A 146 -11.35 -10.56 17.22
N PRO A 147 -10.62 -11.68 17.37
CA PRO A 147 -11.15 -13.01 17.10
C PRO A 147 -12.22 -13.37 18.15
N GLY A 148 -13.49 -13.32 17.76
CA GLY A 148 -14.59 -13.55 18.71
C GLY A 148 -15.97 -13.67 18.09
N GLY A 149 -16.16 -14.52 17.07
CA GLY A 149 -17.49 -14.83 16.53
C GLY A 149 -17.44 -15.90 15.45
N GLY A 150 -18.18 -17.00 15.63
CA GLY A 150 -18.12 -18.24 14.82
C GLY A 150 -18.61 -18.17 13.38
N GLY A 151 -18.31 -17.11 12.63
CA GLY A 151 -18.51 -17.02 11.18
C GLY A 151 -17.16 -16.98 10.44
N GLN A 152 -17.12 -17.44 9.19
CA GLN A 152 -16.01 -17.10 8.28
C GLN A 152 -16.07 -15.60 8.01
N GLU A 153 -15.41 -14.81 8.85
CA GLU A 153 -15.36 -13.36 8.72
C GLU A 153 -14.50 -12.95 7.51
N LYS A 154 -15.03 -12.02 6.72
CA LYS A 154 -14.45 -11.54 5.47
C LYS A 154 -13.58 -10.33 5.74
N LEU A 155 -12.29 -10.41 5.42
CA LEU A 155 -11.37 -9.29 5.56
C LEU A 155 -11.53 -8.31 4.40
N PHE A 156 -11.53 -7.02 4.72
CA PHE A 156 -11.61 -5.94 3.73
C PHE A 156 -10.24 -5.68 3.11
N VAL A 157 -9.17 -5.69 3.91
CA VAL A 157 -7.79 -5.56 3.44
C VAL A 157 -6.86 -6.52 4.17
N VAL A 158 -5.92 -7.10 3.43
CA VAL A 158 -4.85 -7.95 3.94
C VAL A 158 -3.53 -7.50 3.32
N GLY A 159 -2.57 -7.15 4.16
CA GLY A 159 -1.19 -6.89 3.79
C GLY A 159 -0.32 -8.15 3.95
N MET A 160 0.53 -8.42 2.98
CA MET A 160 1.38 -9.60 2.90
C MET A 160 2.80 -9.22 2.44
N GLY A 161 3.74 -10.15 2.59
CA GLY A 161 5.15 -9.94 2.20
C GLY A 161 5.96 -9.12 3.21
N GLU A 162 5.58 -9.13 4.49
CA GLU A 162 6.48 -8.62 5.53
C GLU A 162 7.76 -9.48 5.54
N ARG A 163 8.90 -8.79 5.57
CA ARG A 163 10.26 -9.33 5.40
C ARG A 163 10.58 -9.84 3.99
N ASP A 164 9.78 -9.46 3.00
CA ASP A 164 10.00 -9.82 1.59
C ASP A 164 10.26 -8.57 0.72
N SER A 165 10.76 -8.80 -0.50
CA SER A 165 11.00 -7.76 -1.51
C SER A 165 9.75 -7.48 -2.36
N ASP A 166 8.74 -8.35 -2.34
CA ASP A 166 7.48 -8.18 -3.09
C ASP A 166 6.24 -8.04 -2.16
N PRO A 167 6.18 -7.04 -1.25
CA PRO A 167 5.00 -6.83 -0.40
C PRO A 167 3.76 -6.43 -1.21
N GLU A 168 2.59 -6.80 -0.71
CA GLU A 168 1.32 -6.46 -1.35
C GLU A 168 0.17 -6.25 -0.37
N TRP A 169 -0.79 -5.43 -0.79
CA TRP A 169 -2.10 -5.32 -0.17
C TRP A 169 -3.18 -5.83 -1.10
N ARG A 170 -4.06 -6.68 -0.56
CA ARG A 170 -5.26 -7.16 -1.23
C ARG A 170 -6.48 -6.60 -0.55
N PHE A 171 -7.34 -5.96 -1.32
CA PHE A 171 -8.62 -5.43 -0.89
C PHE A 171 -9.72 -6.29 -1.46
N THR A 172 -10.72 -6.62 -0.66
CA THR A 172 -11.87 -7.42 -1.08
C THR A 172 -13.14 -6.73 -0.64
N ALA A 173 -14.06 -6.51 -1.59
CA ALA A 173 -15.39 -6.02 -1.30
C ALA A 173 -16.14 -7.07 -0.47
N THR A 174 -16.71 -6.65 0.65
CA THR A 174 -17.63 -7.47 1.44
C THR A 174 -19.08 -7.06 1.11
N PRO A 175 -20.09 -7.87 1.45
CA PRO A 175 -21.49 -7.51 1.23
C PRO A 175 -21.89 -6.16 1.83
N ASP A 176 -21.32 -5.84 2.99
CA ASP A 176 -21.63 -4.62 3.75
C ASP A 176 -20.65 -3.48 3.44
N THR A 177 -19.51 -3.80 2.83
CA THR A 177 -18.41 -2.87 2.59
C THR A 177 -17.92 -2.95 1.13
N PRO A 178 -18.47 -2.13 0.22
CA PRO A 178 -17.92 -2.02 -1.12
C PRO A 178 -16.53 -1.36 -1.09
N LEU A 179 -15.70 -1.62 -2.12
CA LEU A 179 -14.44 -0.90 -2.31
C LEU A 179 -14.72 0.54 -2.79
N VAL A 180 -14.95 1.44 -1.83
CA VAL A 180 -15.17 2.87 -2.04
C VAL A 180 -14.51 3.63 -0.90
N GLY A 181 -13.81 4.71 -1.23
CA GLY A 181 -13.12 5.56 -0.25
C GLY A 181 -11.60 5.52 -0.42
N ASP A 182 -10.92 6.11 0.54
CA ASP A 182 -9.46 6.27 0.53
C ASP A 182 -8.80 5.28 1.50
N GLU A 183 -7.67 4.73 1.08
CA GLU A 183 -6.93 3.70 1.77
C GLU A 183 -5.46 4.09 1.86
N SER A 184 -5.01 4.36 3.08
CA SER A 184 -3.63 4.72 3.38
C SER A 184 -2.81 3.47 3.66
N LEU A 185 -1.71 3.30 2.90
CA LEU A 185 -0.78 2.19 3.05
C LEU A 185 0.60 2.75 3.36
N ALA A 186 1.32 2.04 4.21
CA ALA A 186 2.67 2.39 4.59
C ALA A 186 3.52 1.14 4.75
N LEU A 187 4.79 1.24 4.37
CA LEU A 187 5.79 0.24 4.71
C LEU A 187 7.09 0.91 5.16
N ILE A 188 7.78 0.21 6.05
CA ILE A 188 9.17 0.51 6.36
C ILE A 188 10.01 -0.39 5.47
N VAL A 189 10.79 0.23 4.61
CA VAL A 189 11.76 -0.43 3.76
C VAL A 189 13.09 -0.45 4.50
N ARG A 190 13.66 -1.64 4.67
CA ARG A 190 15.07 -1.80 5.04
C ARG A 190 15.86 -2.02 3.76
N THR A 191 16.84 -1.16 3.49
CA THR A 191 17.70 -1.24 2.30
C THR A 191 19.17 -1.27 2.71
N PRO A 192 20.07 -1.93 1.95
CA PRO A 192 21.50 -1.88 2.24
C PRO A 192 22.01 -0.43 2.27
N ALA A 193 22.83 -0.12 3.28
CA ALA A 193 23.32 1.24 3.51
C ALA A 193 24.03 1.79 2.26
N GLY A 194 23.58 2.96 1.79
CA GLY A 194 24.20 3.67 0.66
C GLY A 194 23.97 3.06 -0.72
N ALA A 195 23.23 1.96 -0.85
CA ALA A 195 22.87 1.39 -2.15
C ALA A 195 21.71 2.16 -2.80
N PRO A 196 21.69 2.31 -4.14
CA PRO A 196 20.51 2.82 -4.82
C PRO A 196 19.35 1.85 -4.64
N ALA A 197 18.16 2.37 -4.32
CA ALA A 197 16.98 1.55 -4.04
C ALA A 197 15.73 2.13 -4.70
N ARG A 198 14.88 1.26 -5.22
CA ARG A 198 13.68 1.61 -5.97
C ARG A 198 12.50 0.74 -5.53
N ALA A 199 11.30 1.31 -5.61
CA ALA A 199 10.05 0.60 -5.47
C ALA A 199 9.27 0.66 -6.79
N HIS A 200 8.85 -0.49 -7.29
CA HIS A 200 8.01 -0.61 -8.47
C HIS A 200 6.58 -0.89 -8.06
N VAL A 201 5.68 0.04 -8.33
CA VAL A 201 4.27 -0.06 -7.92
C VAL A 201 3.45 -0.68 -9.03
N THR A 202 2.56 -1.59 -8.64
CA THR A 202 1.58 -2.22 -9.52
C THR A 202 0.20 -2.15 -8.88
N VAL A 203 -0.82 -1.88 -9.69
CA VAL A 203 -2.22 -1.85 -9.24
C VAL A 203 -3.03 -2.74 -10.17
N ALA A 204 -3.90 -3.56 -9.58
CA ALA A 204 -4.83 -4.41 -10.30
C ALA A 204 -6.19 -4.39 -9.59
N ALA A 205 -7.25 -4.67 -10.34
CA ALA A 205 -8.60 -4.77 -9.77
C ALA A 205 -9.47 -5.72 -10.57
N THR A 206 -10.43 -6.35 -9.92
CA THR A 206 -11.43 -7.21 -10.55
C THR A 206 -12.78 -6.52 -10.47
N VAL A 207 -13.47 -6.41 -11.61
CA VAL A 207 -14.79 -5.79 -11.70
C VAL A 207 -15.83 -6.84 -12.01
N ARG A 208 -16.96 -6.79 -11.31
CA ARG A 208 -18.13 -7.63 -11.63
C ARG A 208 -19.00 -6.92 -12.66
N GLN A 209 -18.96 -7.41 -13.89
CA GLN A 209 -19.82 -6.97 -14.96
C GLN A 209 -21.06 -7.87 -15.09
N ARG A 210 -22.24 -7.25 -15.21
CA ARG A 210 -23.54 -7.97 -15.27
C ARG A 210 -23.60 -9.07 -16.33
N ARG A 211 -23.00 -8.85 -17.51
CA ARG A 211 -23.10 -9.77 -18.66
C ARG A 211 -21.85 -10.61 -18.90
N LEU A 212 -20.69 -10.14 -18.45
CA LEU A 212 -19.39 -10.73 -18.75
C LEU A 212 -18.75 -11.43 -17.54
N GLY A 213 -19.39 -11.39 -16.37
CA GLY A 213 -18.85 -12.00 -15.15
C GLY A 213 -17.74 -11.16 -14.52
N LEU A 214 -16.72 -11.82 -13.99
CA LEU A 214 -15.57 -11.16 -13.35
C LEU A 214 -14.52 -10.85 -14.40
N ILE A 215 -14.11 -9.59 -14.48
CA ILE A 215 -13.07 -9.16 -15.41
C ILE A 215 -11.90 -8.58 -14.62
N PRO A 216 -10.70 -9.16 -14.74
CA PRO A 216 -9.49 -8.59 -14.18
C PRO A 216 -9.01 -7.41 -15.02
N TYR A 217 -8.54 -6.37 -14.35
CA TYR A 217 -7.92 -5.20 -14.92
C TYR A 217 -6.56 -4.95 -14.27
N ARG A 218 -5.63 -4.38 -15.04
CA ARG A 218 -4.36 -3.86 -14.57
C ARG A 218 -4.27 -2.37 -14.84
N ALA A 219 -3.79 -1.61 -13.88
CA ALA A 219 -3.58 -0.19 -14.07
C ALA A 219 -2.35 0.07 -14.95
N GLU A 220 -2.48 1.05 -15.82
CA GLU A 220 -1.34 1.76 -16.39
C GLU A 220 -0.95 2.90 -15.46
N LEU A 221 0.22 2.77 -14.82
CA LEU A 221 0.74 3.80 -13.94
C LEU A 221 1.63 4.77 -14.73
N PRO A 222 1.49 6.09 -14.53
CA PRO A 222 2.46 7.08 -14.97
C PRO A 222 3.87 6.75 -14.43
N PRO A 223 4.96 7.10 -15.14
CA PRO A 223 6.33 6.77 -14.70
C PRO A 223 6.64 7.18 -13.26
N ALA A 224 6.18 8.37 -12.85
CA ALA A 224 6.38 8.91 -11.49
C ALA A 224 5.71 8.08 -10.38
N LEU A 225 4.65 7.32 -10.70
CA LEU A 225 3.99 6.41 -9.76
C LEU A 225 4.47 4.98 -9.90
N ARG A 226 4.87 4.58 -11.11
CA ARG A 226 5.32 3.23 -11.43
C ARG A 226 6.64 2.89 -10.78
N THR A 227 7.57 3.84 -10.73
CA THR A 227 8.89 3.65 -10.13
C THR A 227 9.18 4.82 -9.19
N VAL A 228 9.30 4.50 -7.91
CA VAL A 228 9.61 5.44 -6.84
C VAL A 228 11.07 5.26 -6.47
N THR A 229 11.85 6.33 -6.55
CA THR A 229 13.22 6.35 -6.02
C THR A 229 13.15 6.37 -4.50
N LEU A 230 13.75 5.36 -3.86
CA LEU A 230 13.86 5.29 -2.41
C LEU A 230 15.16 5.95 -1.94
N ARG A 231 16.24 5.73 -2.70
CA ARG A 231 17.57 6.33 -2.53
C ARG A 231 18.31 6.39 -3.86
#